data_AF-A0A0R3DZJ4-F1
#
_entry.id   AF-A0A0R3DZJ4-F1
#
_cell.length_a   1.000
_cell.length_b   1.000
_cell.length_c   1.000
_cell.angle_alpha   90.00
_cell.angle_beta   90.00
_cell.angle_gamma   90.00
#
_symmetry.space_group_name_H-M   'P 1'
#
loop_
_entity.id
_entity.type
_entity.pdbx_description
1 polymer ?
#
loop_
_entity_poly.entity_id
_entity_poly.type
_entity_poly.pdbx_seq_one_letter_code
_entity_poly.pdbx_strand_id
1 'polypeptide(L)'
;MRKFKVAPDVREQVISRIKEGSVTVQQAAKEHGVHETTVYGWLGSKVENVPSILEFAKLRRERDELLRLVGEITLKLSESQKKK
;
A
#
# COMPACT_ATOMS: atom_id res chain seq x y z
N MET A 1 -13.73 29.86 -4.34
CA MET A 1 -12.88 29.03 -5.23
C MET A 1 -13.77 28.12 -6.08
N ARG A 2 -13.72 28.23 -7.42
CA ARG A 2 -14.43 27.29 -8.31
C ARG A 2 -13.70 25.95 -8.27
N LYS A 3 -14.36 24.90 -7.77
CA LYS A 3 -13.85 23.52 -7.84
C LYS A 3 -14.16 22.98 -9.22
N PHE A 4 -13.17 22.97 -10.11
CA PHE A 4 -13.27 22.24 -11.36
C PHE A 4 -13.13 20.75 -11.05
N LYS A 5 -14.18 19.98 -11.31
CA LYS A 5 -14.15 18.51 -11.19
C LYS A 5 -13.86 17.93 -12.58
N VAL A 6 -12.78 17.17 -12.67
CA VAL A 6 -12.53 16.30 -13.83
C VAL A 6 -13.61 15.22 -13.86
N ALA A 7 -14.13 14.95 -15.05
CA ALA A 7 -15.15 13.96 -15.26
C ALA A 7 -14.64 12.55 -14.84
N PRO A 8 -15.50 11.72 -14.22
CA PRO A 8 -15.08 10.45 -13.60
C PRO A 8 -14.57 9.43 -14.63
N ASP A 9 -15.11 9.44 -15.84
CA ASP A 9 -14.66 8.65 -16.99
C ASP A 9 -13.21 8.95 -17.40
N VAL A 10 -12.86 10.24 -17.51
CA VAL A 10 -11.49 10.66 -17.84
C VAL A 10 -10.50 10.23 -16.77
N ARG A 11 -10.91 10.35 -15.49
CA ARG A 11 -10.11 9.86 -14.37
C ARG A 11 -9.85 8.35 -14.48
N GLU A 12 -10.87 7.56 -14.79
CA GLU A 12 -10.73 6.11 -14.88
C GLU A 12 -9.84 5.68 -16.03
N GLN A 13 -9.97 6.33 -17.19
CA GLN A 13 -9.10 6.10 -18.34
C GLN A 13 -7.64 6.40 -18.00
N VAL A 14 -7.35 7.53 -17.34
CA VAL A 14 -6.01 7.90 -16.89
C VAL A 14 -5.42 6.84 -15.95
N ILE A 15 -6.20 6.39 -14.96
CA ILE A 15 -5.74 5.38 -14.01
C ILE A 15 -5.48 4.03 -14.70
N SER A 16 -6.35 3.60 -15.61
CA SER A 16 -6.20 2.32 -16.33
C SER A 16 -4.90 2.32 -17.15
N ARG A 17 -4.67 3.38 -17.94
CA ARG A 17 -3.48 3.52 -18.77
C ARG A 17 -2.18 3.52 -17.95
N ILE A 18 -2.19 4.13 -16.77
CA ILE A 18 -1.04 4.11 -15.84
C ILE A 18 -0.83 2.71 -15.24
N LYS A 19 -1.91 2.03 -14.81
CA LYS A 19 -1.83 0.67 -14.24
C LYS A 19 -1.35 -0.37 -15.26
N GLU A 20 -1.75 -0.23 -16.51
CA GLU A 20 -1.33 -1.07 -17.63
C GLU A 20 0.13 -0.79 -18.07
N GLY A 21 0.78 0.22 -17.48
CA GLY A 21 2.16 0.59 -17.80
C GLY A 21 2.33 1.29 -19.14
N SER A 22 1.24 1.69 -19.79
CA SER A 22 1.27 2.30 -21.12
C SER A 22 1.80 3.74 -21.13
N VAL A 23 1.68 4.45 -20.00
CA VAL A 23 2.11 5.85 -19.84
C VAL A 23 2.58 6.14 -18.42
N THR A 24 3.52 7.08 -18.28
CA THR A 24 3.94 7.57 -16.96
C THR A 24 2.92 8.55 -16.38
N VAL A 25 2.98 8.78 -15.07
CA VAL A 25 2.14 9.77 -14.38
C VAL A 25 2.31 11.17 -15.00
N GLN A 26 3.54 11.57 -15.33
CA GLN A 26 3.80 12.88 -15.96
C GLN A 26 3.19 12.98 -17.37
N GLN A 27 3.30 11.92 -18.16
CA GLN A 27 2.77 11.89 -19.52
C GLN A 27 1.24 11.95 -19.51
N ALA A 28 0.60 11.14 -18.66
CA ALA A 28 -0.85 11.14 -18.50
C ALA A 28 -1.37 12.48 -17.94
N ALA A 29 -0.63 13.09 -17.00
CA ALA A 29 -0.94 14.41 -16.46
C ALA A 29 -0.96 15.48 -17.57
N LYS A 30 0.08 15.48 -18.42
CA LYS A 30 0.23 16.41 -19.53
C LYS A 30 -0.83 16.22 -20.62
N GLU A 31 -1.09 14.97 -21.02
CA GLU A 31 -2.08 14.63 -22.06
C GLU A 31 -3.50 15.05 -21.68
N HIS A 32 -3.86 14.89 -20.41
CA HIS A 32 -5.21 15.14 -19.91
C HIS A 32 -5.37 16.51 -19.21
N GLY A 33 -4.34 17.37 -19.28
CA GLY A 33 -4.40 18.74 -18.75
C GLY A 33 -4.59 18.80 -17.24
N VAL A 34 -4.11 17.80 -16.50
CA VAL A 34 -4.24 17.70 -15.05
C VAL A 34 -2.89 17.74 -14.36
N HIS A 35 -2.84 18.36 -13.19
CA HIS A 35 -1.61 18.43 -12.42
C HIS A 35 -1.23 17.05 -11.87
N GLU A 36 0.05 16.70 -11.89
CA GLU A 36 0.57 15.39 -11.46
C GLU A 36 0.09 15.01 -10.04
N THR A 37 0.06 15.97 -9.11
CA THR A 37 -0.44 15.75 -7.74
C THR A 37 -1.89 15.25 -7.70
N THR A 38 -2.71 15.64 -8.68
CA THR A 38 -4.09 15.18 -8.80
C THR A 38 -4.13 13.72 -9.22
N VAL A 39 -3.25 13.32 -10.15
CA VAL A 39 -3.11 11.94 -10.62
C VAL A 39 -2.59 11.04 -9.50
N TYR A 40 -1.57 11.48 -8.75
CA TYR A 40 -1.11 10.79 -7.54
C TYR A 40 -2.21 10.66 -6.48
N GLY A 41 -3.02 11.70 -6.30
CA GLY A 41 -4.19 11.66 -5.41
C GLY A 41 -5.22 10.61 -5.85
N TRP A 42 -5.47 10.48 -7.15
CA TRP A 42 -6.38 9.45 -7.68
C TRP A 42 -5.83 8.04 -7.50
N LEU A 43 -4.53 7.83 -7.76
CA LEU A 43 -3.87 6.54 -7.55
C LEU A 43 -3.91 6.13 -6.08
N GLY A 44 -3.63 7.06 -5.16
CA GLY A 44 -3.73 6.83 -3.72
C GLY A 44 -5.15 6.54 -3.25
N SER A 45 -6.16 7.21 -3.83
CA SER A 45 -7.57 6.98 -3.47
C SER A 45 -8.15 5.65 -3.94
N LYS A 46 -7.54 5.01 -4.95
CA LYS A 46 -7.93 3.67 -5.44
C LYS A 46 -7.11 2.54 -4.80
N VAL A 47 -6.33 2.82 -3.75
CA VAL A 47 -5.73 1.75 -2.93
C VAL A 47 -6.85 1.17 -2.07
N GLU A 48 -7.59 0.23 -2.66
CA GLU A 48 -8.48 -0.65 -1.91
C GLU A 48 -7.61 -1.56 -1.05
N ASN A 49 -7.96 -1.71 0.24
CA ASN A 49 -7.21 -2.46 1.26
C ASN A 49 -6.00 -1.75 1.88
N VAL A 50 -6.03 -0.43 2.06
CA VAL A 50 -5.14 0.19 3.07
C VAL A 50 -5.62 -0.29 4.46
N PRO A 51 -4.85 -1.10 5.20
CA PRO A 51 -5.26 -1.47 6.54
C PRO A 51 -5.38 -0.21 7.39
N SER A 52 -6.43 -0.14 8.19
CA SER A 52 -6.57 0.92 9.19
C SER A 52 -5.36 0.90 10.12
N ILE A 53 -5.05 2.06 10.73
CA ILE A 53 -3.96 2.18 11.71
C ILE A 53 -4.10 1.14 12.83
N LEU A 54 -5.35 0.83 13.22
CA LEU A 54 -5.67 -0.16 14.24
C LEU A 54 -5.38 -1.59 13.76
N GLU A 55 -5.80 -1.96 12.54
CA GLU A 55 -5.51 -3.27 11.95
C GLU A 55 -4.00 -3.47 11.79
N PHE A 56 -3.28 -2.45 11.32
CA PHE A 56 -1.84 -2.48 11.23
C PHE A 56 -1.17 -2.65 12.59
N ALA A 57 -1.63 -1.94 13.62
CA ALA A 57 -1.11 -2.06 14.98
C ALA A 57 -1.38 -3.45 15.58
N LYS A 58 -2.57 -4.01 15.35
CA LYS A 58 -2.93 -5.38 15.76
C LYS A 58 -2.03 -6.41 15.08
N LEU A 59 -1.90 -6.34 13.76
CA LEU A 59 -1.04 -7.24 12.98
C LEU A 59 0.42 -7.17 13.44
N ARG A 60 0.90 -5.95 13.72
CA ARG A 60 2.26 -5.72 14.22
C ARG A 60 2.50 -6.42 15.56
N ARG A 61 1.52 -6.35 16.46
CA ARG A 61 1.55 -7.00 17.79
C ARG A 61 1.50 -8.52 17.69
N GLU A 62 0.59 -9.06 16.89
CA GLU A 62 0.49 -10.52 16.66
C GLU A 62 1.81 -11.09 16.12
N ARG A 63 2.45 -10.38 15.18
CA ARG A 63 3.76 -10.73 14.66
C ARG A 63 4.86 -10.69 15.73
N ASP A 64 4.85 -9.71 16.64
CA ASP A 64 5.83 -9.65 17.74
C ASP A 64 5.64 -10.82 18.72
N GLU A 65 4.40 -11.16 19.05
CA GLU A 65 4.06 -12.28 19.93
C GLU A 65 4.49 -13.62 19.33
N LEU A 66 4.26 -13.82 18.02
CA LEU A 66 4.72 -15.00 17.30
C LEU A 66 6.25 -15.13 17.28
N LEU A 67 6.96 -14.04 16.98
CA LEU A 67 8.43 -14.05 16.97
C LEU A 67 9.00 -14.37 18.36
N ARG A 68 8.37 -13.87 19.42
CA ARG A 68 8.75 -14.18 20.80
C ARG A 68 8.58 -15.67 21.11
N LEU A 69 7.44 -16.25 20.74
CA LEU A 69 7.18 -17.67 20.92
C LEU A 69 8.20 -18.54 20.18
N VAL A 70 8.51 -18.19 18.92
CA VAL A 70 9.53 -18.88 18.13
C VAL A 70 10.90 -18.80 18.80
N GLY A 71 11.26 -17.62 19.32
CA GLY A 71 12.51 -17.43 20.08
C GLY A 71 12.59 -18.32 21.32
N GLU A 72 11.52 -18.36 22.12
CA GLU A 72 11.45 -19.21 23.33
C GLU A 72 11.56 -20.71 23.00
N ILE A 73 10.88 -21.17 21.95
CA ILE A 73 10.94 -22.56 21.49
C ILE A 73 12.36 -22.90 21.00
N THR A 74 12.96 -22.01 20.20
CA THR A 74 14.31 -22.20 19.65
C THR A 74 15.36 -22.28 20.75
N LEU A 75 15.22 -21.45 21.80
CA LEU A 75 16.09 -21.48 22.96
C LEU A 75 15.97 -22.80 23.71
N LYS A 76 14.74 -23.23 24.04
CA LYS A 76 14.49 -24.52 24.74
C LYS A 76 15.03 -25.71 23.95
N LEU A 77 14.86 -25.71 22.62
CA LEU A 77 15.41 -26.75 21.75
C LEU A 77 16.94 -26.78 21.84
N SER A 78 17.59 -25.62 21.74
CA SER A 78 19.05 -25.50 21.84
C SER A 78 19.57 -25.99 23.19
N GLU A 79 18.90 -25.65 24.29
CA GLU A 79 19.25 -26.12 25.64
C GLU A 79 19.06 -27.63 25.80
N SER A 80 17.99 -28.19 25.22
CA SER A 80 17.72 -29.63 25.25
C SER A 80 18.77 -30.44 24.47
N GLN A 81 19.27 -29.88 23.36
CA GLN A 81 20.33 -30.50 22.55
C GLN A 81 21.69 -30.44 23.23
N LYS A 82 22.00 -29.38 23.98
CA LYS A 82 23.27 -29.25 24.73
C LYS A 82 23.37 -30.14 25.97
N LYS A 83 22.24 -30.63 26.50
CA LYS A 83 22.18 -31.51 27.68
C LYS A 83 22.24 -33.01 27.34
N LYS A 84 22.30 -33.36 26.05
CA LYS A 84 22.69 -34.70 25.56
C LYS A 84 24.17 -34.72 25.25
#